data_AF-A0A9Q0MLR6-F1
#
_entry.id   AF-A0A9Q0MLR6-F1
#
_cell.length_a   1.000
_cell.length_b   1.000
_cell.length_c   1.000
_cell.angle_alpha   90.00
_cell.angle_beta   90.00
_cell.angle_gamma   90.00
#
_symmetry.space_group_name_H-M   'P 1'
#
loop_
_entity.id
_entity.type
_entity.pdbx_description
1 polymer ?
#
loop_
_entity_poly.entity_id
_entity_poly.type
_entity_poly.pdbx_seq_one_letter_code
_entity_poly.pdbx_strand_id
1 'polypeptide(L)'
;MYNYYFAYQILGNRFQRLGVPIKEVNERRQKNGESKPRNSLAQHLIKLVKDHRNLSETVQRFRHFFSPLFFAQIATSSISLCISVYSLAYNSDQNLFRTVQLMVTLFYATFDIYFVMFFASEISSSSGRVSFCLYESNWIGQTESYKKLLLIFCEVLKQPEELKVLIYPMNLETFSSIVNGSYSLFNLLKNFK
;
A
#
# COMPACT_ATOMS: atom_id res chain seq x y z
N MET A 1 -2.82 -3.05 8.55
CA MET A 1 -2.77 -2.58 7.15
C MET A 1 -3.89 -1.60 6.82
N TYR A 2 -5.16 -1.91 7.11
CA TYR A 2 -6.29 -0.98 6.89
C TYR A 2 -6.12 0.43 7.48
N ASN A 3 -5.59 0.57 8.70
CA ASN A 3 -5.33 1.89 9.29
C ASN A 3 -4.32 2.73 8.49
N TYR A 4 -3.32 2.09 7.87
CA TYR A 4 -2.33 2.79 7.04
C TYR A 4 -2.92 3.20 5.70
N TYR A 5 -3.69 2.31 5.07
CA TYR A 5 -4.47 2.64 3.86
C TYR A 5 -5.40 3.85 4.11
N PHE A 6 -6.17 3.81 5.20
CA PHE A 6 -7.09 4.89 5.55
C PHE A 6 -6.33 6.19 5.89
N ALA A 7 -5.15 6.09 6.53
CA ALA A 7 -4.29 7.24 6.77
C ALA A 7 -3.78 7.88 5.47
N TYR A 8 -3.35 7.10 4.47
CA TYR A 8 -2.98 7.63 3.15
C TYR A 8 -4.18 8.26 2.43
N GLN A 9 -5.38 7.68 2.55
CA GLN A 9 -6.59 8.24 1.93
C GLN A 9 -7.00 9.57 2.59
N ILE A 10 -6.97 9.65 3.92
CA ILE A 10 -7.19 10.90 4.67
C ILE A 10 -6.15 11.94 4.29
N LEU A 11 -4.88 11.54 4.18
CA LEU A 11 -3.78 12.44 3.82
C LEU A 11 -3.94 12.96 2.39
N GLY A 12 -4.30 12.11 1.42
CA GLY A 12 -4.63 12.49 0.06
C GLY A 12 -5.78 13.50 -0.02
N ASN A 13 -6.87 13.25 0.72
CA ASN A 13 -7.99 14.20 0.81
C ASN A 13 -7.60 15.56 1.43
N ARG A 14 -6.63 15.58 2.35
CA ARG A 14 -6.09 16.83 2.92
C ARG A 14 -5.23 17.60 1.91
N PHE A 15 -4.47 16.90 1.06
CA PHE A 15 -3.70 17.52 -0.03
C PHE A 15 -4.59 18.07 -1.15
N GLN A 16 -5.68 17.39 -1.50
CA GLN A 16 -6.60 17.88 -2.53
C GLN A 16 -7.36 19.14 -2.08
N ARG A 17 -7.60 19.31 -0.78
CA ARG A 17 -8.19 20.53 -0.19
C ARG A 17 -7.19 21.70 -0.07
N LEU A 18 -5.93 21.51 -0.44
CA LEU A 18 -4.91 22.55 -0.37
C LEU A 18 -5.23 23.64 -1.41
N GLY A 19 -5.33 24.90 -0.96
CA GLY A 19 -5.69 26.03 -1.83
C GLY A 19 -7.19 26.28 -2.00
N VAL A 20 -8.06 25.44 -1.45
CA VAL A 20 -9.47 25.83 -1.23
C VAL A 20 -9.47 26.85 -0.08
N PRO A 21 -10.00 28.07 -0.28
CA PRO A 21 -10.06 29.03 0.80
C PRO A 21 -10.86 28.41 1.94
N ILE A 22 -10.23 28.32 3.11
CA ILE A 22 -10.86 28.05 4.41
C ILE A 22 -11.88 29.16 4.64
N LYS A 23 -13.04 29.08 4.00
CA LYS A 23 -14.21 29.95 4.19
C LYS A 23 -15.16 29.23 5.14
N GLU A 24 -15.51 27.97 4.89
CA GLU A 24 -16.51 27.27 5.71
C GLU A 24 -16.10 26.96 7.16
N VAL A 25 -14.81 26.71 7.45
CA VAL A 25 -14.36 26.45 8.84
C VAL A 25 -14.11 27.77 9.61
N ASN A 26 -13.83 28.86 8.90
CA ASN A 26 -13.52 30.16 9.51
C ASN A 26 -14.73 31.11 9.59
N GLU A 27 -15.88 30.77 9.00
CA GLU A 27 -17.11 31.56 9.15
C GLU A 27 -17.61 31.61 10.62
N ARG A 28 -17.18 30.69 11.48
CA ARG A 28 -17.38 30.82 12.95
C ARG A 28 -16.37 31.74 13.65
N ARG A 29 -15.26 32.11 13.00
CA ARG A 29 -14.21 32.99 13.52
C ARG A 29 -14.17 34.38 12.87
N GLN A 30 -14.91 34.58 11.78
CA GLN A 30 -15.02 35.82 11.01
C GLN A 30 -15.78 36.97 11.69
N LYS A 31 -15.79 37.04 13.02
CA LYS A 31 -16.29 38.23 13.73
C LYS A 31 -15.20 39.27 14.01
N ASN A 32 -13.92 38.94 13.90
CA ASN A 32 -12.84 39.92 14.02
C ASN A 32 -12.03 39.97 12.72
N GLY A 33 -12.05 41.13 12.08
CA GLY A 33 -11.36 41.42 10.84
C GLY A 33 -9.84 41.35 11.00
N GLU A 34 -9.23 40.30 10.50
CA GLU A 34 -7.80 40.24 10.25
C GLU A 34 -7.54 39.76 8.83
N SER A 35 -6.70 40.51 8.13
CA SER A 35 -6.09 40.16 6.85
C SER A 35 -5.36 38.81 6.99
N LYS A 36 -5.82 37.79 6.26
CA LYS A 36 -5.25 36.43 6.28
C LYS A 36 -3.72 36.49 6.07
N PRO A 37 -2.89 36.10 7.05
CA PRO A 37 -1.45 36.22 6.91
C PRO A 37 -0.92 35.12 5.97
N ARG A 38 -0.12 35.53 4.99
CA ARG A 38 0.69 34.70 4.07
C ARG A 38 1.48 33.58 4.78
N ASN A 39 1.77 33.77 6.06
CA ASN A 39 2.42 32.79 6.92
C ASN A 39 1.55 31.54 7.20
N SER A 40 0.22 31.66 7.19
CA SER A 40 -0.69 30.55 7.53
C SER A 40 -0.70 29.41 6.50
N LEU A 41 -0.63 29.74 5.19
CA LEU A 41 -0.61 28.74 4.11
C LEU A 41 0.73 27.99 4.04
N ALA A 42 1.83 28.72 4.18
CA ALA A 42 3.16 28.14 4.25
C ALA A 42 3.32 27.23 5.48
N GLN A 43 2.81 27.66 6.64
CA GLN A 43 2.78 26.83 7.85
C GLN A 43 1.93 25.57 7.68
N HIS A 44 0.80 25.67 6.97
CA HIS A 44 -0.05 24.52 6.70
C HIS A 44 0.64 23.49 5.80
N LEU A 45 1.33 23.96 4.76
CA LEU A 45 2.15 23.11 3.89
C LEU A 45 3.28 22.43 4.68
N ILE A 46 4.02 23.17 5.51
CA ILE A 46 5.09 22.61 6.37
C ILE A 46 4.53 21.53 7.30
N LYS A 47 3.34 21.74 7.88
CA LYS A 47 2.69 20.75 8.73
C LYS A 47 2.36 19.47 7.95
N LEU A 48 1.83 19.59 6.74
CA LEU A 48 1.53 18.45 5.88
C LEU A 48 2.77 17.69 5.42
N VAL A 49 3.87 18.40 5.12
CA VAL A 49 5.17 17.77 4.85
C VAL A 49 5.64 16.96 6.06
N LYS A 50 5.51 17.52 7.26
CA LYS A 50 5.87 16.84 8.51
C LYS A 50 4.99 15.62 8.78
N ASP A 51 3.69 15.73 8.53
CA ASP A 51 2.73 14.63 8.66
C ASP A 51 3.04 13.50 7.65
N HIS A 52 3.32 13.85 6.38
CA HIS A 52 3.73 12.89 5.36
C HIS A 52 5.03 12.17 5.75
N ARG A 53 6.04 12.92 6.20
CA ARG A 53 7.31 12.37 6.65
C ARG A 53 7.13 11.40 7.82
N ASN A 54 6.31 11.77 8.81
CA ASN A 54 6.04 10.89 9.96
C ASN A 54 5.28 9.63 9.54
N LEU A 55 4.35 9.73 8.59
CA LEU A 55 3.63 8.58 8.05
C LEU A 55 4.60 7.63 7.32
N SER A 56 5.44 8.19 6.43
CA SER A 56 6.48 7.46 5.71
C SER A 56 7.46 6.74 6.66
N GLU A 57 7.99 7.44 7.67
CA GLU A 57 8.86 6.84 8.69
C GLU A 57 8.16 5.74 9.50
N THR A 58 6.84 5.85 9.70
CA THR A 58 6.04 4.83 10.39
C THR A 58 5.83 3.60 9.50
N VAL A 59 5.52 3.81 8.22
CA VAL A 59 5.35 2.74 7.23
C VAL A 59 6.67 2.02 6.98
N GLN A 60 7.78 2.73 6.94
CA GLN A 60 9.11 2.15 6.83
C GLN A 60 9.48 1.30 8.04
N ARG A 61 9.19 1.76 9.26
CA ARG A 61 9.36 0.97 10.49
C ARG A 61 8.49 -0.28 10.50
N PHE A 62 7.22 -0.13 10.13
CA PHE A 62 6.29 -1.25 9.97
C PHE A 62 6.85 -2.26 8.95
N ARG A 63 7.27 -1.80 7.78
CA ARG A 63 7.87 -2.64 6.75
C ARG A 63 9.09 -3.39 7.28
N HIS A 64 10.01 -2.73 7.97
CA HIS A 64 11.22 -3.36 8.48
C HIS A 64 10.91 -4.47 9.50
N PHE A 65 9.99 -4.19 10.43
CA PHE A 65 9.61 -5.15 11.46
C PHE A 65 8.81 -6.33 10.91
N PHE A 66 7.90 -6.09 9.97
CA PHE A 66 7.01 -7.11 9.43
C PHE A 66 7.57 -7.81 8.17
N SER A 67 8.61 -7.30 7.53
CA SER A 67 9.27 -7.94 6.38
C SER A 67 9.63 -9.42 6.63
N PRO A 68 10.34 -9.80 7.71
CA PRO A 68 10.65 -11.21 7.95
C PRO A 68 9.39 -12.07 8.19
N LEU A 69 8.37 -11.49 8.82
CA LEU A 69 7.10 -12.17 9.05
C LEU A 69 6.37 -12.47 7.73
N PHE A 70 6.27 -11.48 6.83
CA PHE A 70 5.67 -11.67 5.51
C PHE A 70 6.45 -12.66 4.66
N PHE A 71 7.79 -12.64 4.74
CA PHE A 71 8.61 -13.65 4.07
C PHE A 71 8.30 -15.06 4.55
N ALA A 72 8.27 -15.27 5.88
CA ALA A 72 7.95 -16.56 6.46
C ALA A 72 6.52 -17.00 6.11
N GLN A 73 5.56 -16.08 6.08
CA GLN A 73 4.18 -16.36 5.69
C GLN A 73 4.10 -16.84 4.24
N ILE A 74 4.70 -16.09 3.30
CA ILE A 74 4.70 -16.45 1.87
C ILE A 74 5.37 -17.80 1.66
N ALA A 75 6.51 -18.06 2.31
CA ALA A 75 7.20 -19.34 2.23
C ALA A 75 6.34 -20.50 2.76
N THR A 76 5.73 -20.32 3.93
CA THR A 76 4.90 -21.35 4.57
C THR A 76 3.62 -21.63 3.76
N SER A 77 2.96 -20.59 3.26
CA SER A 77 1.77 -20.73 2.41
C SER A 77 2.10 -21.35 1.05
N SER A 78 3.27 -21.04 0.47
CA SER A 78 3.74 -21.68 -0.78
C SER A 78 4.03 -23.18 -0.59
N ILE A 79 4.72 -23.56 0.49
CA ILE A 79 4.95 -24.98 0.83
C ILE A 79 3.61 -25.70 1.04
N SER A 80 2.69 -25.08 1.77
CA SER A 80 1.36 -25.64 2.03
C SER A 80 0.58 -25.86 0.73
N LEU A 81 0.64 -24.90 -0.20
CA LEU A 81 0.04 -24.99 -1.53
C LEU A 81 0.63 -26.17 -2.32
N CYS A 82 1.96 -26.31 -2.37
CA CYS A 82 2.63 -27.42 -3.03
C CYS A 82 2.21 -28.79 -2.45
N ILE A 83 2.16 -28.91 -1.11
CA ILE A 83 1.76 -30.15 -0.42
C ILE A 83 0.28 -30.47 -0.71
N SER A 84 -0.61 -29.47 -0.66
CA SER A 84 -2.04 -29.67 -0.93
C SER A 84 -2.29 -30.11 -2.37
N VAL A 85 -1.64 -29.46 -3.36
CA VAL A 85 -1.76 -29.82 -4.78
C VAL A 85 -1.21 -31.23 -5.01
N TYR A 86 -0.04 -31.56 -4.47
CA TYR A 86 0.55 -32.89 -4.58
C TYR A 86 -0.36 -33.96 -3.95
N SER A 87 -0.84 -33.71 -2.73
CA SER A 87 -1.71 -34.65 -2.02
C SER A 87 -3.01 -34.89 -2.79
N LEU A 88 -3.58 -33.85 -3.38
CA LEU A 88 -4.78 -33.94 -4.21
C LEU A 88 -4.51 -34.72 -5.51
N ALA A 89 -3.38 -34.50 -6.17
CA ALA A 89 -3.04 -35.18 -7.42
C ALA A 89 -2.80 -36.68 -7.26
N TYR A 90 -2.26 -37.13 -6.11
CA TYR A 90 -1.87 -38.53 -5.90
C TYR A 90 -2.77 -39.31 -4.93
N ASN A 91 -3.55 -38.66 -4.06
CA ASN A 91 -4.35 -39.33 -3.02
C ASN A 91 -5.86 -39.07 -3.15
N SER A 92 -6.35 -38.64 -4.33
CA SER A 92 -7.76 -38.27 -4.54
C SER A 92 -8.78 -39.39 -4.27
N ASP A 93 -8.33 -40.65 -4.21
CA ASP A 93 -9.24 -41.80 -4.12
C ASP A 93 -9.58 -42.24 -2.68
N GLN A 94 -8.89 -41.74 -1.64
CA GLN A 94 -8.94 -42.43 -0.35
C GLN A 94 -9.99 -41.98 0.67
N ASN A 95 -10.64 -40.82 0.55
CA ASN A 95 -11.79 -40.43 1.41
C ASN A 95 -12.32 -39.06 0.95
N LEU A 96 -13.62 -38.93 0.66
CA LEU A 96 -14.24 -37.65 0.26
C LEU A 96 -13.97 -36.52 1.27
N PHE A 97 -14.02 -36.83 2.56
CA PHE A 97 -13.74 -35.87 3.63
C PHE A 97 -12.31 -35.29 3.56
N ARG A 98 -11.32 -36.15 3.26
CA ARG A 98 -9.91 -35.75 3.12
C ARG A 98 -9.70 -34.87 1.89
N THR A 99 -10.35 -35.22 0.77
CA THR A 99 -10.30 -34.43 -0.47
C THR A 99 -10.89 -33.03 -0.26
N VAL A 100 -12.03 -32.92 0.42
CA VAL A 100 -12.64 -31.62 0.77
C VAL A 100 -11.71 -30.82 1.67
N GLN A 101 -11.12 -31.42 2.71
CA GLN A 101 -10.19 -30.74 3.60
C GLN A 101 -8.95 -30.19 2.85
N LEU A 102 -8.39 -30.97 1.92
CA LEU A 102 -7.27 -30.54 1.08
C LEU A 102 -7.64 -29.37 0.16
N MET A 103 -8.83 -29.42 -0.45
CA MET A 103 -9.34 -28.32 -1.28
C MET A 103 -9.52 -27.02 -0.49
N VAL A 104 -10.09 -27.11 0.71
CA VAL A 104 -10.26 -25.95 1.60
C VAL A 104 -8.89 -25.38 2.00
N THR A 105 -7.92 -26.24 2.31
CA THR A 105 -6.56 -25.81 2.68
C THR A 105 -5.87 -25.10 1.51
N LEU A 106 -6.00 -25.64 0.29
CA LEU A 106 -5.45 -25.04 -0.92
C LEU A 106 -6.07 -23.66 -1.21
N PHE A 107 -7.40 -23.56 -1.09
CA PHE A 107 -8.11 -22.30 -1.25
C PHE A 107 -7.67 -21.28 -0.21
N TYR A 108 -7.57 -21.69 1.06
CA TYR A 108 -7.11 -20.84 2.15
C TYR A 108 -5.68 -20.32 1.92
N ALA A 109 -4.73 -21.19 1.59
CA ALA A 109 -3.33 -20.80 1.36
C ALA A 109 -3.19 -19.83 0.17
N THR A 110 -3.97 -20.05 -0.90
CA THR A 110 -3.98 -19.16 -2.07
C THR A 110 -4.56 -17.79 -1.72
N PHE A 111 -5.70 -17.78 -1.02
CA PHE A 111 -6.39 -16.57 -0.60
C PHE A 111 -5.52 -15.75 0.37
N ASP A 112 -4.87 -16.40 1.33
CA ASP A 112 -3.99 -15.75 2.29
C ASP A 112 -2.85 -14.98 1.61
N ILE A 113 -2.11 -15.62 0.69
CA ILE A 113 -1.04 -14.94 -0.08
C ILE A 113 -1.62 -13.80 -0.92
N TYR A 114 -2.76 -14.04 -1.59
CA TYR A 114 -3.41 -13.04 -2.42
C TYR A 114 -3.77 -11.78 -1.62
N PHE A 115 -4.38 -11.93 -0.43
CA PHE A 115 -4.78 -10.79 0.40
C PHE A 115 -3.58 -9.98 0.89
N VAL A 116 -2.52 -10.63 1.34
CA VAL A 116 -1.29 -9.95 1.78
C VAL A 116 -0.68 -9.12 0.65
N MET A 117 -0.56 -9.70 -0.55
CA MET A 117 0.02 -9.01 -1.70
C MET A 117 -0.89 -7.92 -2.26
N PHE A 118 -2.21 -8.14 -2.24
CA PHE A 118 -3.20 -7.14 -2.63
C PHE A 118 -3.13 -5.90 -1.73
N PHE A 119 -3.13 -6.08 -0.39
CA PHE A 119 -3.02 -4.95 0.52
C PHE A 119 -1.68 -4.22 0.41
N ALA A 120 -0.59 -4.95 0.23
CA ALA A 120 0.71 -4.32 0.02
C ALA A 120 0.71 -3.47 -1.27
N SER A 121 0.14 -4.00 -2.35
CA SER A 121 -0.01 -3.29 -3.62
C SER A 121 -0.89 -2.04 -3.50
N GLU A 122 -2.03 -2.13 -2.80
CA GLU A 122 -2.93 -1.01 -2.57
C GLU A 122 -2.29 0.11 -1.74
N ILE A 123 -1.47 -0.23 -0.73
CA ILE A 123 -0.74 0.76 0.07
C ILE A 123 0.28 1.50 -0.81
N SER A 124 1.04 0.78 -1.65
CA SER A 124 2.02 1.41 -2.54
C SER A 124 1.34 2.26 -3.64
N SER A 125 0.22 1.79 -4.19
CA SER A 125 -0.60 2.57 -5.14
C SER A 125 -1.15 3.85 -4.49
N SER A 126 -1.69 3.73 -3.28
CA SER A 126 -2.23 4.87 -2.52
C SER A 126 -1.14 5.89 -2.18
N SER A 127 0.07 5.45 -1.84
CA SER A 127 1.23 6.33 -1.63
C SER A 127 1.56 7.13 -2.90
N GLY A 128 1.60 6.49 -4.06
CA GLY A 128 1.85 7.18 -5.34
C GLY A 128 0.76 8.19 -5.72
N ARG A 129 -0.50 7.93 -5.34
CA ARG A 129 -1.62 8.84 -5.62
C ARG A 129 -1.55 10.16 -4.85
N VAL A 130 -0.85 10.21 -3.72
CA VAL A 130 -0.69 11.44 -2.92
C VAL A 130 -0.04 12.57 -3.75
N SER A 131 0.93 12.23 -4.58
CA SER A 131 1.61 13.16 -5.51
C SER A 131 0.64 13.79 -6.50
N PHE A 132 -0.27 12.97 -7.04
CA PHE A 132 -1.30 13.42 -7.97
C PHE A 132 -2.32 14.33 -7.27
N CYS A 133 -2.76 13.98 -6.06
CA CYS A 133 -3.66 14.84 -5.26
C CYS A 133 -3.02 16.19 -4.91
N LEU A 134 -1.71 16.25 -4.69
CA LEU A 134 -0.99 17.51 -4.51
C LEU A 134 -0.97 18.33 -5.80
N TYR A 135 -0.80 17.69 -6.96
CA TYR A 135 -0.80 18.37 -8.26
C TYR A 135 -2.16 18.99 -8.60
N GLU A 136 -3.27 18.33 -8.24
CA GLU A 136 -4.64 18.85 -8.40
C GLU A 136 -4.99 20.02 -7.45
N SER A 137 -4.13 20.35 -6.48
CA SER A 137 -4.39 21.45 -5.55
C SER A 137 -4.44 22.81 -6.27
N ASN A 138 -5.09 23.81 -5.65
CA ASN A 138 -5.19 25.15 -6.26
C ASN A 138 -3.90 25.98 -6.04
N TRP A 139 -2.80 25.52 -6.64
CA TRP A 139 -1.45 26.10 -6.51
C TRP A 139 -1.12 27.15 -7.57
N ILE A 140 -1.87 27.22 -8.67
CA ILE A 140 -1.64 28.14 -9.80
C ILE A 140 -1.73 29.61 -9.36
N GLY A 141 -2.71 29.94 -8.52
CA GLY A 141 -2.94 31.30 -8.00
C GLY A 141 -2.09 31.70 -6.79
N GLN A 142 -1.10 30.89 -6.40
CA GLN A 142 -0.30 31.12 -5.18
C GLN A 142 1.00 31.88 -5.48
N THR A 143 1.68 32.35 -4.43
CA THR A 143 2.94 33.10 -4.57
C THR A 143 4.09 32.24 -5.12
N GLU A 144 5.03 32.85 -5.85
CA GLU A 144 6.22 32.16 -6.41
C GLU A 144 7.04 31.38 -5.37
N SER A 145 7.20 31.90 -4.15
CA SER A 145 7.87 31.19 -3.05
C SER A 145 7.14 29.90 -2.64
N TYR A 146 5.80 29.90 -2.68
CA TYR A 146 4.97 28.74 -2.36
C TYR A 146 5.03 27.71 -3.48
N LYS A 147 4.97 28.15 -4.74
CA LYS A 147 5.09 27.27 -5.91
C LYS A 147 6.41 26.50 -5.90
N LYS A 148 7.54 27.17 -5.61
CA LYS A 148 8.86 26.52 -5.49
C LYS A 148 8.88 25.44 -4.42
N LEU A 149 8.32 25.71 -3.24
CA LEU A 149 8.29 24.72 -2.15
C LEU A 149 7.37 23.54 -2.46
N LEU A 150 6.25 23.79 -3.12
CA LEU A 150 5.30 22.76 -3.56
C LEU A 150 5.91 21.87 -4.65
N LEU A 151 6.66 22.43 -5.60
CA LEU A 151 7.37 21.66 -6.63
C LEU A 151 8.43 20.74 -6.03
N ILE A 152 9.25 21.24 -5.10
CA ILE A 152 10.24 20.42 -4.38
C ILE A 152 9.54 19.26 -3.66
N PHE A 153 8.43 19.55 -2.98
CA PHE A 153 7.68 18.53 -2.27
C PHE A 153 7.01 17.52 -3.20
N CYS A 154 6.49 17.95 -4.35
CA CYS A 154 5.96 17.08 -5.39
C CYS A 154 7.02 16.10 -5.91
N GLU A 155 8.26 16.57 -6.10
CA GLU A 155 9.37 15.72 -6.51
C GLU A 155 9.73 14.67 -5.44
N VAL A 156 9.64 15.03 -4.16
CA VAL A 156 9.81 14.08 -3.05
C VAL A 156 8.69 13.03 -3.04
N LEU A 157 7.45 13.44 -3.30
CA LEU A 157 6.30 12.52 -3.33
C LEU A 157 6.30 11.59 -4.55
N LYS A 158 6.92 11.99 -5.66
CA LYS A 158 7.04 11.14 -6.87
C LYS A 158 7.77 9.82 -6.64
N GLN A 159 8.50 9.66 -5.54
CA GLN A 159 9.06 8.37 -5.15
C GLN A 159 8.05 7.62 -4.28
N PRO A 160 7.22 6.72 -4.86
CA PRO A 160 6.26 5.96 -4.08
C PRO A 160 6.98 5.06 -3.08
N GLU A 161 6.41 4.94 -1.88
CA GLU A 161 6.89 3.94 -0.92
C GLU A 161 6.45 2.54 -1.37
N GLU A 162 7.33 1.88 -2.12
CA GLU A 162 7.18 0.48 -2.44
C GLU A 162 7.42 -0.37 -1.19
N LEU A 163 6.41 -1.14 -0.80
CA LEU A 163 6.56 -2.19 0.20
C LEU A 163 7.35 -3.35 -0.43
N LYS A 164 8.61 -3.52 -0.02
CA LYS A 164 9.45 -4.66 -0.43
C LYS A 164 9.77 -5.55 0.76
N VAL A 165 9.68 -6.85 0.55
CA VAL A 165 10.14 -7.88 1.50
C VAL A 165 11.52 -8.33 1.05
N LEU A 166 12.53 -8.09 1.89
CA LEU A 166 13.94 -8.34 1.61
C LEU A 166 14.45 -7.60 0.36
N ILE A 167 14.16 -8.13 -0.83
CA ILE A 167 14.57 -7.65 -2.16
C ILE A 167 13.38 -7.62 -3.14
N TYR A 168 12.27 -8.34 -2.84
CA TYR A 168 11.14 -8.48 -3.75
C TYR A 168 10.04 -7.44 -3.47
N PRO A 169 9.51 -6.76 -4.52
CA PRO A 169 8.36 -5.90 -4.37
C PRO A 169 7.12 -6.74 -4.00
N MET A 170 6.38 -6.34 -2.97
CA MET A 170 5.10 -6.97 -2.67
C MET A 170 4.01 -6.38 -3.57
N ASN A 171 3.91 -6.92 -4.79
CA ASN A 171 2.89 -6.55 -5.78
C ASN A 171 2.17 -7.80 -6.33
N LEU A 172 1.06 -7.58 -7.04
CA LEU A 172 0.27 -8.65 -7.67
C LEU A 172 1.02 -9.38 -8.80
N GLU A 173 2.05 -8.76 -9.38
CA GLU A 173 2.94 -9.41 -10.36
C GLU A 173 3.80 -10.49 -9.69
N THR A 174 4.29 -10.22 -8.48
CA THR A 174 5.06 -11.18 -7.68
C THR A 174 4.17 -12.34 -7.23
N PHE A 175 2.90 -12.08 -6.91
CA PHE A 175 1.90 -13.15 -6.67
C PHE A 175 1.82 -14.09 -7.88
N SER A 176 1.59 -13.52 -9.06
CA SER A 176 1.47 -14.29 -10.30
C SER A 176 2.74 -15.10 -10.58
N SER A 177 3.91 -14.51 -10.33
CA SER A 177 5.20 -15.19 -10.46
C SER A 177 5.34 -16.38 -9.51
N ILE A 178 4.89 -16.24 -8.25
CA ILE A 178 4.93 -17.32 -7.24
C ILE A 178 3.97 -18.45 -7.61
N VAL A 179 2.75 -18.13 -8.06
CA VAL A 179 1.76 -19.13 -8.49
C VAL A 179 2.27 -19.89 -9.72
N ASN A 180 2.80 -19.17 -10.72
CA ASN A 180 3.38 -19.77 -11.92
C ASN A 180 4.57 -20.66 -11.58
N GLY A 181 5.48 -20.18 -10.70
CA GLY A 181 6.61 -20.98 -10.22
C GLY A 181 6.17 -22.25 -9.50
N SER A 182 5.15 -22.17 -8.66
CA SER A 182 4.57 -23.32 -7.95
C SER A 182 3.95 -24.33 -8.94
N TYR A 183 3.24 -23.85 -9.96
CA TYR A 183 2.68 -24.69 -11.01
C TYR A 183 3.76 -25.37 -11.87
N SER A 184 4.82 -24.64 -12.23
CA SER A 184 5.98 -25.20 -12.93
C SER A 184 6.67 -26.29 -12.11
N LEU A 185 6.90 -26.05 -10.81
CA LEU A 185 7.46 -27.05 -9.89
C LEU A 185 6.56 -28.28 -9.78
N PHE A 186 5.24 -28.08 -9.68
CA PHE A 186 4.28 -29.18 -9.67
C PHE A 186 4.35 -30.01 -10.96
N ASN A 187 4.37 -29.36 -12.12
CA ASN A 187 4.47 -30.05 -13.41
C ASN A 187 5.81 -30.80 -13.53
N LEU A 188 6.92 -30.24 -13.06
CA LEU A 188 8.20 -30.94 -13.04
C LEU A 188 8.12 -32.20 -12.17
N LEU A 189 7.63 -32.08 -10.92
CA LEU A 189 7.46 -33.23 -10.02
C LEU A 189 6.55 -34.31 -10.59
N LYS A 190 5.52 -33.90 -11.33
CA LYS A 190 4.63 -34.82 -12.04
C LYS A 190 5.34 -35.55 -13.19
N ASN A 191 6.19 -34.86 -13.95
CA ASN A 191 6.92 -35.42 -15.10
C ASN A 191 8.14 -36.28 -14.72
N PHE A 192 8.70 -36.12 -13.51
CA PHE A 192 9.78 -36.99 -13.01
C PHE A 192 9.30 -38.42 -12.65
N LYS A 193 8.03 -38.75 -12.90
CA LYS A 193 7.46 -40.07 -12.69
C LYS A 193 6.81 -40.59 -13.97
#